data_AF-A0A550GGI7-F1
#
_entry.id   AF-A0A550GGI7-F1
#
_cell.length_a   1.000
_cell.length_b   1.000
_cell.length_c   1.000
_cell.angle_alpha   90.00
_cell.angle_beta   90.00
_cell.angle_gamma   90.00
#
_symmetry.space_group_name_H-M   'P 1'
#
loop_
_entity.id
_entity.type
_entity.pdbx_description
1 polymer ?
#
loop_
_entity_poly.entity_id
_entity_poly.type
_entity_poly.pdbx_seq_one_letter_code
_entity_poly.pdbx_strand_id
1 'polypeptide(L)'
;MSSTRLNKKGGINVSIKDEAELFMAMRNYSCEDREKCDEGIDITALDTASNEKVLLRIVESKSKSGFVGIDSVRKMLEAMEKEDYAKGVLFGKRFTDAAKQELTQNHIQRISEGYMPTFKPERLYLRINQYVNDLCKMKCGKIPEKETDCKGDCRIRVISDNASFHFEQGWINLMKKDLKQLLALNDSKKTD
;
A
#
# COMPACT_ATOMS: atom_id res chain seq x y z
N MET A 1 0.86 38.76 -27.71
CA MET A 1 -0.19 38.02 -26.95
C MET A 1 0.45 36.78 -26.34
N SER A 2 0.92 36.88 -25.09
CA SER A 2 1.49 35.76 -24.34
C SER A 2 0.37 34.98 -23.67
N SER A 3 0.17 33.73 -24.08
CA SER A 3 -0.73 32.80 -23.41
C SER A 3 0.06 32.08 -22.30
N THR A 4 -0.20 32.51 -21.07
CA THR A 4 0.33 31.95 -19.83
C THR A 4 -0.09 30.49 -19.70
N ARG A 5 0.88 29.58 -19.67
CA ARG A 5 0.63 28.16 -19.37
C ARG A 5 0.11 28.03 -17.93
N LEU A 6 -1.15 27.63 -17.82
CA LEU A 6 -1.77 27.19 -16.58
C LEU A 6 -1.02 25.96 -16.04
N ASN A 7 -0.31 26.15 -14.93
CA ASN A 7 0.22 25.07 -14.10
C ASN A 7 -0.96 24.23 -13.57
N LYS A 8 -1.17 23.05 -14.16
CA LYS A 8 -2.08 22.05 -13.59
C LYS A 8 -1.42 21.40 -12.36
N LYS A 9 -1.89 21.86 -11.19
CA LYS A 9 -2.14 21.15 -9.92
C LYS A 9 -1.15 20.06 -9.52
N GLY A 10 -0.48 20.31 -8.39
CA GLY A 10 0.38 19.36 -7.67
C GLY A 10 -0.30 18.01 -7.43
N GLY A 11 0.09 17.03 -8.25
CA GLY A 11 -0.02 15.62 -7.91
C GLY A 11 1.07 15.31 -6.90
N ILE A 12 0.68 14.78 -5.75
CA ILE A 12 1.63 14.26 -4.76
C ILE A 12 2.39 13.12 -5.44
N ASN A 13 3.71 13.22 -5.52
CA ASN A 13 4.56 12.14 -5.98
C ASN A 13 4.58 11.08 -4.87
N VAL A 14 3.64 10.15 -4.92
CA VAL A 14 3.55 9.02 -3.99
C VAL A 14 4.63 8.02 -4.37
N SER A 15 5.44 7.58 -3.42
CA SER A 15 6.47 6.58 -3.70
C SER A 15 5.83 5.20 -3.91
N ILE A 16 6.41 4.38 -4.78
CA ILE A 16 5.95 3.00 -5.01
C ILE A 16 5.99 2.14 -3.72
N LYS A 17 6.88 2.50 -2.78
CA LYS A 17 6.95 1.90 -1.44
C LYS A 17 5.70 2.20 -0.63
N ASP A 18 5.23 3.44 -0.62
CA ASP A 18 3.98 3.82 0.06
C ASP A 18 2.75 3.15 -0.57
N GLU A 19 2.82 2.82 -1.87
CA GLU A 19 1.77 2.05 -2.54
C GLU A 19 1.79 0.58 -2.11
N ALA A 20 2.97 0.00 -1.92
CA ALA A 20 3.12 -1.36 -1.39
C ALA A 20 2.56 -1.48 0.03
N GLU A 21 2.91 -0.56 0.93
CA GLU A 21 2.37 -0.55 2.29
C GLU A 21 0.84 -0.39 2.30
N LEU A 22 0.32 0.56 1.51
CA LEU A 22 -1.13 0.75 1.37
C LEU A 22 -1.80 -0.52 0.83
N PHE A 23 -1.19 -1.17 -0.16
CA PHE A 23 -1.72 -2.39 -0.75
C PHE A 23 -1.77 -3.54 0.26
N MET A 24 -0.67 -3.79 0.98
CA MET A 24 -0.61 -4.81 2.04
C MET A 24 -1.66 -4.55 3.11
N ALA A 25 -1.76 -3.31 3.58
CA ALA A 25 -2.78 -2.92 4.56
C ALA A 25 -4.19 -3.23 4.07
N MET A 26 -4.50 -2.91 2.81
CA MET A 26 -5.82 -3.15 2.21
C MET A 26 -6.13 -4.63 1.93
N ARG A 27 -5.10 -5.44 1.71
CA ARG A 27 -5.21 -6.88 1.51
C ARG A 27 -5.18 -7.68 2.81
N ASN A 28 -4.91 -7.03 3.94
CA ASN A 28 -4.71 -7.67 5.24
C ASN A 28 -3.51 -8.62 5.25
N TYR A 29 -2.44 -8.21 4.59
CA TYR A 29 -1.18 -8.95 4.59
C TYR A 29 -0.33 -8.54 5.79
N SER A 30 0.19 -9.53 6.51
CA SER A 30 1.21 -9.34 7.55
C SER A 30 2.60 -9.41 6.91
N CYS A 31 3.46 -8.43 7.17
CA CYS A 31 4.84 -8.47 6.70
C CYS A 31 5.66 -9.36 7.63
N GLU A 32 6.25 -10.43 7.10
CA GLU A 32 7.10 -11.36 7.84
C GLU A 32 8.58 -11.00 7.68
N ASP A 33 9.01 -10.68 6.46
CA ASP A 33 10.41 -10.35 6.17
C ASP A 33 10.56 -9.37 5.01
N ARG A 34 11.71 -8.68 4.96
CA ARG A 34 12.10 -7.79 3.88
C ARG A 34 13.56 -8.01 3.50
N GLU A 35 13.79 -8.42 2.27
CA GLU A 35 15.12 -8.66 1.74
C GLU A 35 15.43 -7.70 0.59
N LYS A 36 16.65 -7.16 0.57
CA LYS A 36 17.13 -6.37 -0.57
C LYS A 36 17.68 -7.33 -1.63
N CYS A 37 17.12 -7.29 -2.82
CA CYS A 37 17.58 -8.08 -3.96
C CYS A 37 18.23 -7.17 -5.02
N ASP A 38 18.84 -7.78 -6.03
CA ASP A 38 19.50 -7.05 -7.12
C ASP A 38 18.56 -6.10 -7.88
N GLU A 39 17.26 -6.38 -7.88
CA GLU A 39 16.25 -5.64 -8.62
C GLU A 39 15.43 -4.68 -7.74
N GLY A 40 15.62 -4.70 -6.43
CA GLY A 40 14.91 -3.85 -5.49
C GLY A 40 14.71 -4.50 -4.14
N ILE A 41 13.45 -4.62 -3.70
CA ILE A 41 13.10 -5.13 -2.37
C ILE A 41 12.05 -6.22 -2.51
N ASP A 42 12.33 -7.38 -1.95
CA ASP A 42 11.37 -8.45 -1.75
C ASP A 42 10.77 -8.35 -0.35
N ILE A 43 9.47 -8.55 -0.28
CA ILE A 43 8.70 -8.55 0.95
C ILE A 43 7.97 -9.87 0.99
N THR A 44 8.31 -10.68 1.99
CA THR A 44 7.58 -11.89 2.34
C THR A 44 6.43 -11.48 3.24
N ALA A 45 5.22 -11.81 2.82
CA ALA A 45 4.02 -11.51 3.58
C ALA A 45 3.12 -12.74 3.72
N LEU A 46 2.27 -12.72 4.75
CA LEU A 46 1.25 -13.73 4.99
C LEU A 46 -0.13 -13.10 4.76
N ASP A 47 -0.94 -13.72 3.90
CA ASP A 47 -2.36 -13.38 3.80
C ASP A 47 -3.07 -13.89 5.05
N THR A 48 -3.39 -13.00 5.98
CA THR A 48 -3.96 -13.38 7.28
C THR A 48 -5.35 -14.03 7.18
N ALA A 49 -6.03 -13.90 6.04
CA ALA A 49 -7.33 -14.55 5.84
C ALA A 49 -7.20 -16.01 5.36
N SER A 50 -6.20 -16.31 4.53
CA SER A 50 -5.99 -17.65 3.96
C SER A 50 -4.76 -18.39 4.50
N ASN A 51 -3.94 -17.73 5.30
CA ASN A 51 -2.65 -18.22 5.77
C ASN A 51 -1.68 -18.60 4.64
N GLU A 52 -1.82 -17.95 3.47
CA GLU A 52 -0.99 -18.20 2.30
C GLU A 52 0.21 -17.24 2.24
N LYS A 53 1.38 -17.78 1.86
CA LYS A 53 2.61 -17.00 1.68
C LYS A 53 2.52 -16.19 0.38
N VAL A 54 2.83 -14.90 0.46
CA VAL A 54 2.74 -13.94 -0.64
C VAL A 54 4.10 -13.26 -0.82
N LEU A 55 4.60 -13.24 -2.06
CA LEU A 55 5.77 -12.46 -2.45
C LEU A 55 5.33 -11.12 -3.03
N LEU A 56 5.75 -10.03 -2.42
CA LEU A 56 5.64 -8.70 -3.01
C LEU A 56 7.04 -8.22 -3.38
N ARG A 57 7.25 -7.81 -4.63
CA ARG A 57 8.53 -7.28 -5.11
C ARG A 57 8.38 -5.84 -5.55
N ILE A 58 9.19 -4.96 -4.98
CA ILE A 58 9.29 -3.55 -5.37
C ILE A 58 10.51 -3.37 -6.23
N VAL A 59 10.32 -3.18 -7.54
CA VAL A 59 11.42 -3.00 -8.48
C VAL A 59 11.91 -1.56 -8.45
N GLU A 60 13.16 -1.38 -8.03
CA GLU A 60 13.87 -0.12 -8.13
C GLU A 60 14.62 -0.09 -9.46
N SER A 61 13.96 0.40 -10.52
CA SER A 61 14.54 0.39 -11.88
C SER A 61 15.89 1.13 -11.91
N LYS A 62 16.96 0.39 -12.20
CA LYS A 62 18.30 0.92 -12.52
C LYS A 62 18.36 1.61 -13.89
N SER A 63 17.38 1.37 -14.76
CA SER A 63 17.35 1.92 -16.11
C SER A 63 16.89 3.38 -16.13
N LYS A 64 17.47 4.21 -17.02
CA LYS A 64 17.02 5.60 -17.25
C LYS A 64 15.56 5.67 -17.73
N SER A 65 15.04 4.60 -18.35
CA SER A 65 13.68 4.55 -18.87
C SER A 65 12.64 4.26 -17.78
N GLY A 66 13.05 3.65 -16.65
CA GLY A 66 12.14 3.35 -15.53
C GLY A 66 11.21 2.15 -15.77
N PHE A 67 11.44 1.37 -16.84
CA PHE A 67 10.58 0.24 -17.19
C PHE A 67 11.06 -1.07 -16.55
N VAL A 68 10.11 -1.83 -16.03
CA VAL A 68 10.27 -3.22 -15.62
C VAL A 68 10.16 -4.12 -16.86
N GLY A 69 11.23 -4.89 -17.10
CA GLY A 69 11.34 -5.85 -18.20
C GLY A 69 10.79 -7.23 -17.84
N ILE A 70 10.74 -8.12 -18.83
CA ILE A 70 10.29 -9.50 -18.65
C ILE A 70 11.20 -10.30 -17.70
N ASP A 71 12.50 -10.02 -17.69
CA ASP A 71 13.48 -10.74 -16.85
C ASP A 71 13.17 -10.58 -15.35
N SER A 72 12.67 -9.41 -14.95
CA SER A 72 12.24 -9.18 -13.56
C SER A 72 11.04 -10.04 -13.16
N VAL A 73 10.14 -10.30 -14.11
CA VAL A 73 8.99 -11.18 -13.89
C VAL A 73 9.46 -12.63 -13.76
N ARG A 74 10.38 -13.07 -14.63
CA ARG A 74 10.94 -14.43 -14.59
C ARG A 74 11.68 -14.73 -13.29
N LYS A 75 12.55 -13.82 -12.84
CA LYS A 75 13.23 -13.97 -11.55
C LYS A 75 12.26 -13.97 -10.36
N MET A 76 11.12 -13.29 -10.49
CA MET A 76 10.09 -13.34 -9.45
C MET A 76 9.42 -14.71 -9.43
N LEU A 77 9.11 -15.28 -10.61
CA LEU A 77 8.56 -16.62 -10.74
C LEU A 77 9.50 -17.69 -10.17
N GLU A 78 10.79 -17.62 -10.51
CA GLU A 78 11.81 -18.51 -9.96
C GLU A 78 11.86 -18.47 -8.42
N ALA A 79 11.79 -17.27 -7.84
CA ALA A 79 11.73 -17.10 -6.38
C ALA A 79 10.41 -17.66 -5.80
N MET A 80 9.29 -17.42 -6.48
CA MET A 80 7.98 -17.94 -6.08
C MET A 80 7.97 -19.46 -6.02
N GLU A 81 8.50 -20.13 -7.05
CA GLU A 81 8.56 -21.58 -7.12
C GLU A 81 9.53 -22.16 -6.09
N LYS A 82 10.74 -21.60 -5.98
CA LYS A 82 11.78 -22.09 -5.07
C LYS A 82 11.36 -22.07 -3.60
N GLU A 83 10.56 -21.09 -3.21
CA GLU A 83 10.18 -20.85 -1.81
C GLU A 83 8.68 -21.02 -1.53
N ASP A 84 7.97 -21.65 -2.47
CA ASP A 84 6.56 -22.03 -2.36
C ASP A 84 5.62 -20.86 -2.01
N TYR A 85 5.73 -19.77 -2.76
CA TYR A 85 4.82 -18.63 -2.63
C TYR A 85 3.54 -18.88 -3.44
N ALA A 86 2.39 -18.81 -2.76
CA ALA A 86 1.08 -19.00 -3.39
C ALA A 86 0.66 -17.82 -4.28
N LYS A 87 1.11 -16.60 -3.98
CA LYS A 87 0.72 -15.37 -4.69
C LYS A 87 1.91 -14.45 -4.92
N GLY A 88 1.88 -13.74 -6.05
CA GLY A 88 2.87 -12.76 -6.43
C GLY A 88 2.28 -11.38 -6.68
N VAL A 89 2.95 -10.33 -6.22
CA VAL A 89 2.65 -8.93 -6.54
C VAL A 89 3.91 -8.19 -6.96
N LEU A 90 3.95 -7.68 -8.19
CA LEU A 90 5.10 -6.92 -8.71
C LEU A 90 4.76 -5.43 -8.81
N PHE A 91 5.51 -4.63 -8.06
CA PHE A 91 5.43 -3.18 -8.05
C PHE A 91 6.55 -2.59 -8.90
N GLY A 92 6.21 -1.64 -9.76
CA GLY A 92 7.21 -0.94 -10.56
C GLY A 92 6.64 0.29 -11.23
N LYS A 93 7.50 1.26 -11.54
CA LYS A 93 7.06 2.53 -12.14
C LYS A 93 6.26 2.33 -13.44
N ARG A 94 6.80 1.54 -14.36
CA ARG A 94 6.19 1.17 -15.65
C ARG A 94 6.58 -0.24 -16.03
N PHE A 95 5.84 -0.85 -16.95
CA PHE A 95 6.08 -2.21 -17.43
C PHE A 95 6.13 -2.23 -18.95
N THR A 96 7.09 -2.97 -19.50
CA THR A 96 7.10 -3.32 -20.94
C THR A 96 5.90 -4.20 -21.28
N ASP A 97 5.44 -4.22 -22.53
CA ASP A 97 4.28 -5.03 -22.91
C ASP A 97 4.55 -6.53 -22.75
N ALA A 98 5.77 -6.98 -23.02
CA ALA A 98 6.22 -8.35 -22.73
C ALA A 98 6.08 -8.69 -21.24
N ALA A 99 6.53 -7.80 -20.34
CA ALA A 99 6.35 -8.00 -18.90
C ALA A 99 4.87 -8.04 -18.48
N LYS A 100 4.01 -7.18 -19.07
CA LYS A 100 2.57 -7.20 -18.78
C LYS A 100 1.92 -8.52 -19.18
N GLN A 101 2.30 -9.06 -20.34
CA GLN A 101 1.79 -10.33 -20.83
C GLN A 101 2.23 -11.48 -19.91
N GLU A 102 3.51 -11.51 -19.55
CA GLU A 102 4.09 -12.52 -18.65
C GLU A 102 3.41 -12.51 -17.27
N LEU A 103 3.21 -11.32 -16.69
CA LEU A 103 2.50 -11.16 -15.41
C LEU A 103 1.07 -11.69 -15.48
N THR A 104 0.38 -11.43 -16.58
CA THR A 104 -1.01 -11.87 -16.76
C THR A 104 -1.10 -13.39 -16.91
N GLN A 105 -0.22 -13.98 -17.72
CA GLN A 105 -0.18 -15.43 -17.96
C GLN A 105 0.11 -16.22 -16.68
N ASN A 106 0.96 -15.68 -15.81
CA ASN A 106 1.35 -16.33 -14.56
C ASN A 106 0.56 -15.82 -13.33
N HIS A 107 -0.54 -15.09 -13.53
CA HIS A 107 -1.41 -14.60 -12.46
C HIS A 107 -0.70 -13.76 -11.38
N ILE A 108 0.40 -13.09 -11.73
CA ILE A 108 1.10 -12.16 -10.85
C ILE A 108 0.42 -10.80 -10.92
N GLN A 109 0.01 -10.28 -9.77
CA GLN A 109 -0.65 -8.99 -9.70
C GLN A 109 0.35 -7.85 -9.96
N ARG A 110 0.03 -6.97 -10.91
CA ARG A 110 0.84 -5.81 -11.24
C ARG A 110 0.35 -4.54 -10.54
N ILE A 111 1.26 -3.74 -9.99
CA ILE A 111 0.99 -2.40 -9.49
C ILE A 111 2.01 -1.42 -10.08
N SER A 112 1.55 -0.29 -10.62
CA SER A 112 2.42 0.72 -11.20
C SER A 112 2.00 2.13 -10.85
N GLU A 113 2.88 3.11 -11.10
CA GLU A 113 2.50 4.52 -11.00
C GLU A 113 1.24 4.78 -11.84
N GLY A 114 0.19 5.30 -11.21
CA GLY A 114 -1.10 5.56 -11.85
C GLY A 114 -1.99 4.33 -12.09
N TYR A 115 -1.55 3.13 -11.73
CA TYR A 115 -2.35 1.90 -11.78
C TYR A 115 -2.24 1.13 -10.46
N MET A 116 -3.23 1.36 -9.60
CA MET A 116 -3.47 0.57 -8.39
C MET A 116 -4.86 -0.07 -8.50
N PRO A 117 -5.04 -1.33 -8.09
CA PRO A 117 -6.36 -1.93 -8.02
C PRO A 117 -7.35 -1.03 -7.28
N THR A 118 -8.57 -0.91 -7.82
CA THR A 118 -9.62 -0.14 -7.17
C THR A 118 -10.05 -0.86 -5.90
N PHE A 119 -10.15 -0.11 -4.80
CA PHE A 119 -10.73 -0.60 -3.57
C PHE A 119 -12.14 -0.04 -3.44
N LYS A 120 -13.08 -0.90 -3.03
CA LYS A 120 -14.41 -0.44 -2.64
C LYS A 120 -14.28 0.55 -1.48
N PRO A 121 -14.87 1.77 -1.56
CA PRO A 121 -14.77 2.78 -0.50
C PRO A 121 -15.12 2.23 0.88
N GLU A 122 -16.14 1.38 0.97
CA GLU A 122 -16.60 0.74 2.20
C GLU A 122 -15.51 -0.15 2.81
N ARG A 123 -14.80 -0.91 1.99
CA ARG A 123 -13.68 -1.75 2.45
C ARG A 123 -12.51 -0.91 2.95
N LEU A 124 -12.23 0.22 2.30
CA LEU A 124 -11.20 1.16 2.76
C LEU A 124 -11.60 1.80 4.10
N TYR A 125 -12.85 2.22 4.24
CA TYR A 125 -13.36 2.81 5.47
C TYR A 125 -13.32 1.82 6.65
N LEU A 126 -13.80 0.59 6.43
CA LEU A 126 -13.71 -0.48 7.43
C LEU A 126 -12.27 -0.74 7.86
N ARG A 127 -11.33 -0.71 6.90
CA ARG A 127 -9.92 -0.92 7.21
C ARG A 127 -9.31 0.22 8.02
N ILE A 128 -9.65 1.46 7.71
CA ILE A 128 -9.26 2.64 8.50
C ILE A 128 -9.77 2.48 9.94
N ASN A 129 -11.04 2.13 10.13
CA ASN A 129 -11.62 1.96 11.47
C ASN A 129 -10.96 0.84 12.27
N GLN A 130 -10.56 -0.26 11.62
CA GLN A 130 -9.76 -1.30 12.27
C GLN A 130 -8.44 -0.74 12.82
N TYR A 131 -7.68 0.00 11.99
CA TYR A 131 -6.42 0.62 12.43
C TYR A 131 -6.64 1.66 13.53
N VAL A 132 -7.69 2.47 13.47
CA VAL A 132 -8.06 3.40 14.55
C VAL A 132 -8.30 2.63 15.84
N ASN A 133 -9.10 1.56 15.79
CA ASN A 133 -9.41 0.75 16.97
C ASN A 133 -8.17 0.08 17.57
N ASP A 134 -7.31 -0.48 16.74
CA ASP A 134 -6.08 -1.14 17.17
C ASP A 134 -5.11 -0.14 17.82
N LEU A 135 -4.93 1.03 17.19
CA LEU A 135 -4.11 2.11 17.75
C LEU A 135 -4.70 2.67 19.04
N CYS A 136 -6.02 2.82 19.15
CA CYS A 136 -6.69 3.26 20.38
C CYS A 136 -6.51 2.23 21.51
N LYS A 137 -6.73 0.94 21.24
CA LYS A 137 -6.45 -0.14 22.22
C LYS A 137 -4.99 -0.12 22.65
N MET A 138 -4.07 -0.02 21.70
CA MET A 138 -2.63 -0.03 21.98
C MET A 138 -2.17 1.19 22.78
N LYS A 139 -2.65 2.40 22.45
CA LYS A 139 -2.17 3.65 23.08
C LYS A 139 -2.97 4.06 24.32
N CYS A 140 -4.25 3.71 24.38
CA CYS A 140 -5.17 4.17 25.41
C CYS A 140 -5.79 3.02 26.22
N GLY A 141 -5.54 1.76 25.87
CA GLY A 141 -6.08 0.57 26.55
C GLY A 141 -7.53 0.22 26.18
N LYS A 142 -8.24 1.10 25.47
CA LYS A 142 -9.64 0.89 25.07
C LYS A 142 -9.99 1.58 23.75
N ILE A 143 -11.05 1.10 23.09
CA ILE A 143 -11.71 1.83 22.01
C ILE A 143 -12.61 2.90 22.68
N PRO A 144 -12.55 4.18 22.27
CA PRO A 144 -13.46 5.20 22.78
C PRO A 144 -14.89 4.95 22.29
N GLU A 145 -15.88 5.06 23.18
CA GLU A 145 -17.30 4.94 22.84
C GLU A 145 -17.95 6.32 22.69
N LYS A 146 -17.41 7.32 23.38
CA LYS A 146 -17.89 8.71 23.37
C LYS A 146 -16.73 9.67 23.15
N GLU A 147 -17.04 10.86 22.68
CA GLU A 147 -16.03 11.90 22.45
C GLU A 147 -15.20 12.22 23.69
N THR A 148 -15.82 12.19 24.88
CA THR A 148 -15.16 12.47 26.15
C THR A 148 -14.16 11.40 26.57
N ASP A 149 -14.16 10.22 25.94
CA ASP A 149 -13.16 9.16 26.17
C ASP A 149 -11.78 9.51 25.57
N CYS A 150 -11.72 10.52 24.70
CA CYS A 150 -10.51 10.88 23.98
C CYS A 150 -10.01 12.26 24.37
N LYS A 151 -8.69 12.43 24.51
CA LYS A 151 -8.07 13.75 24.68
C LYS A 151 -8.28 14.56 23.39
N GLY A 152 -8.67 15.83 23.52
CA GLY A 152 -9.07 16.68 22.39
C GLY A 152 -7.97 16.94 21.34
N ASP A 153 -6.71 16.69 21.68
CA ASP A 153 -5.53 16.80 20.81
C ASP A 153 -5.08 15.46 20.21
N CYS A 154 -5.87 14.39 20.38
CA CYS A 154 -5.51 13.05 19.91
C CYS A 154 -5.42 12.96 18.38
N ARG A 155 -4.21 12.72 17.86
CA ARG A 155 -3.98 12.58 16.41
C ARG A 155 -4.78 11.45 15.77
N ILE A 156 -4.96 10.32 16.46
CA ILE A 156 -5.73 9.18 15.94
C ILE A 156 -7.19 9.57 15.73
N ARG A 157 -7.77 10.30 16.69
CA ARG A 157 -9.15 10.82 16.60
C ARG A 157 -9.29 11.77 15.43
N VAL A 158 -8.39 12.73 15.28
CA VAL A 158 -8.42 13.68 14.15
C VAL A 158 -8.40 12.95 12.80
N ILE A 159 -7.59 11.90 12.66
CA ILE A 159 -7.57 11.10 11.41
C ILE A 159 -8.87 10.32 11.23
N SER A 160 -9.43 9.75 12.29
CA SER A 160 -10.72 9.04 12.28
C SER A 160 -11.86 9.95 11.82
N ASP A 161 -11.97 11.14 12.41
CA ASP A 161 -13.03 12.11 12.09
C ASP A 161 -12.92 12.56 10.62
N ASN A 162 -11.69 12.84 10.15
CA ASN A 162 -11.42 13.15 8.75
C ASN A 162 -11.81 11.99 7.82
N ALA A 163 -11.47 10.75 8.17
CA ALA A 163 -11.77 9.60 7.34
C ALA A 163 -13.27 9.34 7.22
N SER A 164 -14.04 9.54 8.30
CA SER A 164 -15.52 9.49 8.26
C SER A 164 -16.07 10.52 7.29
N PHE A 165 -15.62 11.78 7.43
CA PHE A 165 -16.03 12.86 6.53
C PHE A 165 -15.65 12.57 5.07
N HIS A 166 -14.41 12.12 4.81
CA HIS A 166 -13.97 11.78 3.46
C HIS A 166 -14.75 10.61 2.85
N PHE A 167 -15.17 9.63 3.67
CA PHE A 167 -16.01 8.52 3.23
C PHE A 167 -17.40 9.01 2.81
N GLU A 168 -18.05 9.82 3.64
CA GLU A 168 -19.36 10.41 3.35
C GLU A 168 -19.35 11.25 2.06
N GLN A 169 -18.25 11.94 1.77
CA GLN A 169 -18.07 12.74 0.56
C GLN A 169 -17.60 11.93 -0.67
N GLY A 170 -17.31 10.63 -0.52
CA GLY A 170 -16.77 9.79 -1.60
C GLY A 170 -15.33 10.14 -2.02
N TRP A 171 -14.55 10.80 -1.16
CA TRP A 171 -13.20 11.28 -1.45
C TRP A 171 -12.14 10.20 -1.21
N ILE A 172 -12.17 9.14 -2.03
CA ILE A 172 -11.30 7.95 -1.90
C ILE A 172 -9.81 8.29 -1.79
N ASN A 173 -9.33 9.27 -2.56
CA ASN A 173 -7.92 9.65 -2.53
C ASN A 173 -7.51 10.27 -1.18
N LEU A 174 -8.42 10.94 -0.49
CA LEU A 174 -8.16 11.48 0.85
C LEU A 174 -8.24 10.37 1.90
N MET A 175 -9.19 9.45 1.79
CA MET A 175 -9.23 8.25 2.64
C MET A 175 -7.94 7.42 2.57
N LYS A 176 -7.35 7.27 1.37
CA LYS A 176 -6.03 6.62 1.21
C LYS A 176 -4.93 7.35 1.98
N LYS A 177 -4.99 8.68 2.07
CA LYS A 177 -4.04 9.48 2.86
C LYS A 177 -4.28 9.30 4.36
N ASP A 178 -5.52 9.19 4.78
CA ASP A 178 -5.85 8.94 6.20
C ASP A 178 -5.29 7.58 6.63
N LEU A 179 -5.49 6.53 5.82
CA LEU A 179 -4.91 5.21 6.10
C LEU A 179 -3.39 5.26 6.15
N LYS A 180 -2.72 5.97 5.24
CA LYS A 180 -1.26 6.15 5.28
C LYS A 180 -0.78 6.84 6.55
N GLN A 181 -1.50 7.85 7.03
CA GLN A 181 -1.17 8.51 8.30
C GLN A 181 -1.31 7.56 9.49
N LEU A 182 -2.33 6.69 9.49
CA LEU A 182 -2.48 5.66 10.54
C LEU A 182 -1.35 4.63 10.49
N LEU A 183 -0.95 4.17 9.29
CA LEU A 183 0.19 3.27 9.13
C LEU A 183 1.48 3.86 9.70
N ALA A 184 1.78 5.13 9.38
CA ALA A 184 2.95 5.81 9.92
C ALA A 184 2.94 5.92 11.46
N LEU A 185 1.76 6.09 12.08
CA LEU A 185 1.60 6.12 13.54
C LEU A 185 1.76 4.75 14.22
N ASN A 186 1.61 3.66 13.44
CA ASN A 186 1.78 2.29 13.88
C ASN A 186 3.25 1.85 13.76
N ASP A 187 3.93 2.24 12.68
CA ASP A 187 5.34 1.91 12.43
C ASP A 187 6.31 2.69 13.32
N SER A 188 5.95 3.90 13.77
CA SER A 188 6.78 4.73 14.68
C SER A 188 7.00 4.11 16.07
N LYS A 189 6.58 2.87 16.29
CA LYS A 189 6.78 2.10 17.53
C LYS A 189 7.45 0.75 17.32
N LYS A 190 7.74 0.31 16.09
CA LYS A 190 8.54 -0.92 15.86
C LYS A 190 10.04 -0.69 16.05
N THR A 191 10.44 0.53 16.43
CA THR A 191 11.84 0.97 16.61
C THR A 191 12.24 1.27 18.06
N ASP A 192 11.40 0.93 19.05
CA ASP A 192 11.76 1.00 20.48
C ASP A 192 11.92 -0.41 21.07
#